data_AF-A0A6I4YVL5-F1
#
_entry.id   AF-A0A6I4YVL5-F1
#
_cell.length_a   1.000
_cell.length_b   1.000
_cell.length_c   1.000
_cell.angle_alpha   90.00
_cell.angle_beta   90.00
_cell.angle_gamma   90.00
#
_symmetry.space_group_name_H-M   'P 1'
#
loop_
_entity.id
_entity.type
_entity.pdbx_description
1 polymer ?
#
loop_
_entity_poly.entity_id
_entity_poly.type
_entity_poly.pdbx_seq_one_letter_code
_entity_poly.pdbx_strand_id
1 'polypeptide(L)'
;MSAEPGLPRPDTNLGTLLAFLIIWFFAWLSGRDRTRTLEREDYTGLNGQTFEVHVRDVFRTLPGWTADITQGSHDMGLDVLATAPDGQRWAVQVKHYQTGAPGIAAVQEAYFAQEYHDCHRALVVTSAPRVTPAARKGAQKVGVRIWTGDDLREVQRHLLTSDPLPPLLHLS
;
A
#
# COMPACT_ATOMS: atom_id res chain seq x y z
N MET A 1 23.14 -64.06 0.51
CA MET A 1 22.31 -63.03 1.17
C MET A 1 23.21 -62.39 2.21
N SER A 2 23.56 -61.11 2.14
CA SER A 2 22.72 -59.96 1.78
C SER A 2 23.59 -58.80 1.26
N ALA A 3 23.09 -58.04 0.29
CA ALA A 3 23.67 -56.76 -0.13
C ALA A 3 23.10 -55.64 0.77
N GLU A 4 23.95 -54.73 1.25
CA GLU A 4 23.51 -53.52 1.95
C GLU A 4 22.81 -52.54 0.99
N PRO A 5 21.72 -51.86 1.42
CA PRO A 5 21.09 -50.84 0.61
C PRO A 5 21.91 -49.54 0.68
N GLY A 6 22.49 -49.16 -0.46
CA GLY A 6 23.18 -47.88 -0.63
C GLY A 6 22.23 -46.70 -0.39
N LEU A 7 22.67 -45.75 0.43
CA LEU A 7 21.95 -44.52 0.77
C LEU A 7 21.58 -43.73 -0.51
N PRO A 8 20.36 -43.17 -0.63
CA PRO A 8 19.97 -42.38 -1.79
C PRO A 8 20.87 -41.15 -1.93
N ARG A 9 21.43 -40.92 -3.12
CA ARG A 9 22.13 -39.67 -3.43
C ARG A 9 21.11 -38.62 -3.83
N PRO A 10 21.14 -37.39 -3.27
CA PRO A 10 20.23 -36.34 -3.66
C PRO A 10 20.53 -35.90 -5.09
N ASP A 11 19.60 -36.17 -5.99
CA ASP A 11 19.59 -35.76 -7.38
C ASP A 11 19.09 -34.32 -7.51
N THR A 12 19.94 -33.35 -7.15
CA THR A 12 19.75 -31.95 -7.55
C THR A 12 20.02 -31.83 -9.04
N ASN A 13 18.98 -31.94 -9.85
CA ASN A 13 19.06 -31.75 -11.29
C ASN A 13 19.23 -30.25 -11.64
N LEU A 14 19.99 -29.97 -12.70
CA LEU A 14 20.31 -28.62 -13.17
C LEU A 14 19.06 -27.74 -13.40
N GLY A 15 17.92 -28.36 -13.75
CA GLY A 15 16.63 -27.69 -13.90
C GLY A 15 16.09 -27.07 -12.60
N THR A 16 16.31 -27.71 -11.45
CA THR A 16 15.88 -27.18 -10.15
C THR A 16 16.74 -25.98 -9.75
N LEU A 17 18.06 -26.03 -9.98
CA LEU A 17 18.96 -24.89 -9.76
C LEU A 17 18.59 -23.70 -10.67
N LEU A 18 18.26 -23.95 -11.94
CA LEU A 18 17.85 -22.90 -12.88
C LEU A 18 16.51 -22.26 -12.47
N ALA A 19 15.53 -23.06 -12.01
CA ALA A 19 14.26 -22.55 -11.49
C ALA A 19 14.46 -21.67 -10.24
N PHE A 20 15.34 -22.07 -9.31
CA PHE A 20 15.69 -21.24 -8.17
C PHE A 20 16.37 -19.94 -8.58
N LEU A 21 17.29 -19.97 -9.55
CA LEU A 21 17.95 -18.77 -10.07
C LEU A 21 16.97 -17.81 -10.75
N ILE A 22 15.99 -18.33 -11.50
CA ILE A 22 14.94 -17.54 -12.13
C ILE A 22 14.02 -16.91 -11.07
N ILE A 23 13.57 -17.69 -10.08
CA ILE A 23 12.76 -17.18 -8.96
C ILE A 23 13.53 -16.09 -8.20
N TRP A 24 14.81 -16.32 -7.89
CA TRP A 24 15.68 -15.33 -7.24
C TRP A 24 15.89 -14.08 -8.11
N PHE A 25 16.04 -14.25 -9.42
CA PHE A 25 16.19 -13.14 -10.36
C PHE A 25 14.91 -12.29 -10.43
N PHE A 26 13.73 -12.92 -10.51
CA PHE A 26 12.45 -12.20 -10.47
C PHE A 26 12.16 -11.57 -9.10
N ALA A 27 12.52 -12.24 -8.00
CA ALA A 27 12.45 -11.67 -6.65
C ALA A 27 13.40 -10.46 -6.50
N TRP A 28 14.60 -10.53 -7.07
CA TRP A 28 15.58 -9.44 -7.09
C TRP A 28 15.14 -8.25 -7.96
N LEU A 29 14.54 -8.50 -9.13
CA LEU A 29 13.94 -7.44 -9.95
C LEU A 29 12.79 -6.75 -9.22
N SER A 30 11.90 -7.53 -8.61
CA SER A 30 10.77 -7.01 -7.82
C SER A 30 11.23 -6.22 -6.59
N GLY A 31 12.38 -6.57 -6.01
CA GLY A 31 12.97 -5.83 -4.89
C GLY A 31 13.44 -4.42 -5.25
N ARG A 32 13.91 -4.20 -6.49
CA ARG A 32 14.49 -2.92 -6.91
C ARG A 32 13.47 -1.78 -7.01
N ASP A 33 12.27 -2.10 -7.47
CA ASP A 33 11.19 -1.11 -7.57
C ASP A 33 10.54 -0.84 -6.21
N ARG A 34 10.46 -1.84 -5.32
CA ARG A 34 10.02 -1.65 -3.92
C ARG A 34 10.88 -0.63 -3.19
N THR A 35 12.21 -0.75 -3.24
CA THR A 35 13.11 0.19 -2.56
C THR A 35 12.91 1.62 -3.03
N ARG A 36 12.80 1.85 -4.35
CA ARG A 36 12.57 3.20 -4.92
C ARG A 36 11.26 3.83 -4.46
N THR A 37 10.19 3.04 -4.43
CA THR A 37 8.88 3.52 -3.92
C THR A 37 9.00 3.92 -2.46
N LEU A 38 9.66 3.11 -1.63
CA LEU A 38 9.75 3.38 -0.22
C LEU A 38 10.74 4.51 0.14
N GLU A 39 11.82 4.69 -0.62
CA GLU A 39 12.80 5.77 -0.41
C GLU A 39 12.27 7.16 -0.77
N ARG A 40 11.19 7.27 -1.56
CA ARG A 40 10.61 8.55 -1.93
C ARG A 40 9.82 9.16 -0.76
N GLU A 41 10.47 10.05 -0.02
CA GLU A 41 9.85 10.83 1.07
C GLU A 41 9.43 12.27 0.65
N ASP A 42 9.96 12.77 -0.47
CA ASP A 42 9.58 14.05 -1.08
C ASP A 42 8.55 13.84 -2.20
N TYR A 43 7.39 14.48 -2.02
CA TYR A 43 6.27 14.39 -2.95
C TYR A 43 6.11 15.66 -3.82
N THR A 44 6.91 16.71 -3.61
CA THR A 44 6.72 18.02 -4.27
C THR A 44 6.80 17.99 -5.79
N GLY A 45 7.61 17.09 -6.35
CA GLY A 45 7.76 16.88 -7.80
C GLY A 45 6.70 15.97 -8.42
N LEU A 46 5.72 15.49 -7.65
CA LEU A 46 4.62 14.66 -8.15
C LEU A 46 3.43 15.51 -8.58
N ASN A 47 2.70 15.04 -9.58
CA ASN A 47 1.33 15.51 -9.81
C ASN A 47 0.34 14.58 -9.08
N GLY A 48 -0.95 14.92 -9.10
CA GLY A 48 -2.00 14.12 -8.43
C GLY A 48 -1.99 12.65 -8.84
N GLN A 49 -2.01 12.37 -10.14
CA GLN A 49 -2.02 11.01 -10.69
C GLN A 49 -0.77 10.22 -10.33
N THR A 50 0.41 10.84 -10.40
CA THR A 50 1.66 10.17 -10.00
C THR A 50 1.70 9.92 -8.50
N PHE A 51 1.07 10.79 -7.68
CA PHE A 51 0.93 10.56 -6.25
C PHE A 51 -0.06 9.43 -5.93
N GLU A 52 -1.17 9.30 -6.66
CA GLU A 52 -2.08 8.13 -6.57
C GLU A 52 -1.35 6.83 -6.86
N VAL A 53 -0.58 6.81 -7.96
CA VAL A 53 0.28 5.67 -8.34
C VAL A 53 1.28 5.34 -7.23
N HIS A 54 1.92 6.35 -6.65
CA HIS A 54 2.84 6.18 -5.53
C HIS A 54 2.16 5.56 -4.32
N VAL A 55 0.98 6.06 -3.92
CA VAL A 55 0.21 5.52 -2.78
C VAL A 55 -0.17 4.06 -3.03
N ARG A 56 -0.66 3.71 -4.22
CA ARG A 56 -0.93 2.32 -4.61
C ARG A 56 0.32 1.44 -4.45
N ASP A 57 1.46 1.92 -4.93
CA ASP A 57 2.69 1.13 -4.88
C ASP A 57 3.19 0.96 -3.45
N VAL A 58 3.01 1.95 -2.56
CA VAL A 58 3.24 1.78 -1.11
C VAL A 58 2.35 0.68 -0.56
N PHE A 59 1.05 0.65 -0.88
CA PHE A 59 0.17 -0.45 -0.45
C PHE A 59 0.65 -1.82 -0.96
N ARG A 60 1.07 -1.93 -2.22
CA ARG A 60 1.60 -3.18 -2.79
C ARG A 60 2.91 -3.65 -2.13
N THR A 61 3.61 -2.77 -1.43
CA THR A 61 4.80 -3.16 -0.66
C THR A 61 4.47 -3.74 0.72
N LEU A 62 3.24 -3.54 1.23
CA LEU A 62 2.78 -4.12 2.48
C LEU A 62 2.61 -5.64 2.33
N PRO A 63 3.03 -6.46 3.32
CA PRO A 63 2.91 -7.92 3.23
C PRO A 63 1.47 -8.39 3.00
N GLY A 64 1.23 -9.07 1.87
CA GLY A 64 -0.05 -9.68 1.52
C GLY A 64 -1.15 -8.72 1.05
N TRP A 65 -0.84 -7.43 0.91
CA TRP A 65 -1.77 -6.44 0.36
C TRP A 65 -1.77 -6.45 -1.16
N THR A 66 -2.93 -6.22 -1.75
CA THR A 66 -3.07 -5.84 -3.16
C THR A 66 -3.66 -4.44 -3.25
N ALA A 67 -3.35 -3.72 -4.33
CA ALA A 67 -3.94 -2.40 -4.57
C ALA A 67 -3.94 -2.05 -6.05
N ASP A 68 -4.99 -1.38 -6.52
CA ASP A 68 -5.14 -0.96 -7.91
C ASP A 68 -5.67 0.48 -8.01
N ILE A 69 -5.26 1.20 -9.06
CA ILE A 69 -5.85 2.50 -9.38
C ILE A 69 -7.24 2.25 -9.95
N THR A 70 -8.22 3.01 -9.50
CA THR A 70 -9.53 3.10 -10.15
C THR A 70 -9.48 4.22 -11.19
N GLN A 71 -9.89 3.92 -12.43
CA GLN A 71 -9.83 4.86 -13.54
C GLN A 71 -11.20 5.49 -13.81
N GLY A 72 -11.40 6.73 -13.37
CA GLY A 72 -12.49 7.55 -13.88
C GLY A 72 -12.89 8.72 -13.00
N SER A 73 -13.30 9.82 -13.63
CA SER A 73 -14.09 10.89 -12.98
C SER A 73 -15.42 10.41 -12.38
N HIS A 74 -15.76 9.13 -12.59
CA HIS A 74 -16.99 8.47 -12.16
C HIS A 74 -16.75 7.55 -10.96
N ASP A 75 -15.53 7.47 -10.42
CA ASP A 75 -15.20 6.58 -9.31
C ASP A 75 -15.60 7.14 -7.95
N MET A 76 -16.24 8.32 -7.95
CA MET A 76 -16.92 8.89 -6.79
C MET A 76 -16.02 9.03 -5.54
N GLY A 77 -14.74 9.34 -5.75
CA GLY A 77 -13.77 9.54 -4.68
C GLY A 77 -12.97 8.29 -4.26
N LEU A 78 -13.10 7.19 -5.01
CA LEU A 78 -12.17 6.07 -4.94
C LEU A 78 -11.03 6.36 -5.93
N ASP A 79 -9.79 6.52 -5.44
CA ASP A 79 -8.60 6.63 -6.31
C ASP A 79 -7.78 5.33 -6.28
N VAL A 80 -7.71 4.69 -5.11
CA VAL A 80 -7.05 3.39 -4.92
C VAL A 80 -7.99 2.43 -4.20
N LEU A 81 -8.21 1.26 -4.80
CA LEU A 81 -8.84 0.13 -4.11
C LEU A 81 -7.74 -0.77 -3.57
N ALA A 82 -7.64 -0.86 -2.24
CA ALA A 82 -6.67 -1.74 -1.58
C ALA A 82 -7.39 -2.92 -0.90
N THR A 83 -6.77 -4.10 -0.90
CA THR A 83 -7.30 -5.29 -0.23
C THR A 83 -6.25 -5.86 0.71
N ALA A 84 -6.64 -5.98 1.97
CA ALA A 84 -5.82 -6.54 3.03
C ALA A 84 -5.71 -8.08 2.94
N PRO A 85 -4.71 -8.70 3.60
CA PRO A 85 -4.52 -10.16 3.57
C PRO A 85 -5.71 -10.97 4.10
N ASP A 86 -6.53 -10.39 4.97
CA ASP A 86 -7.75 -10.98 5.52
C ASP A 86 -8.98 -10.79 4.62
N GLY A 87 -8.81 -10.20 3.44
CA GLY A 87 -9.87 -9.91 2.48
C GLY A 87 -10.59 -8.57 2.71
N GLN A 88 -10.20 -7.79 3.72
CA GLN A 88 -10.80 -6.49 3.95
C GLN A 88 -10.46 -5.51 2.83
N ARG A 89 -11.48 -5.04 2.12
CA ARG A 89 -11.41 -4.00 1.08
C ARG A 89 -11.41 -2.59 1.67
N TRP A 90 -10.50 -1.75 1.20
CA TRP A 90 -10.26 -0.37 1.62
C TRP A 90 -10.49 0.59 0.45
N ALA A 91 -11.41 1.53 0.64
CA ALA A 91 -11.60 2.66 -0.26
C ALA A 91 -10.60 3.77 0.10
N VAL A 92 -9.66 4.07 -0.79
CA VAL A 92 -8.62 5.07 -0.53
C VAL A 92 -8.81 6.27 -1.45
N GLN A 93 -9.11 7.42 -0.85
CA GLN A 93 -9.07 8.73 -1.51
C GLN A 93 -7.68 9.33 -1.31
N VAL A 94 -7.02 9.66 -2.39
CA VAL A 94 -5.73 10.32 -2.42
C VAL A 94 -5.91 11.82 -2.70
N LYS A 95 -5.22 12.67 -1.95
CA LYS A 95 -5.22 14.12 -2.16
C LYS A 95 -3.81 14.69 -2.15
N HIS A 96 -3.34 15.10 -3.33
CA HIS A 96 -2.05 15.76 -3.48
C HIS A 96 -2.18 17.28 -3.35
N TYR A 97 -1.47 17.87 -2.40
CA TYR A 97 -1.42 19.32 -2.14
C TYR A 97 0.03 19.81 -2.11
N GLN A 98 0.31 20.91 -2.82
CA GLN A 98 1.57 21.67 -2.69
C GLN A 98 1.48 22.71 -1.57
N THR A 99 0.32 23.31 -1.38
CA THR A 99 0.00 24.24 -0.29
C THR A 99 -1.39 23.92 0.25
N GLY A 100 -1.64 24.25 1.52
CA GLY A 100 -2.91 24.00 2.18
C GLY A 100 -3.01 22.62 2.83
N ALA A 101 -4.25 22.22 3.14
CA ALA A 101 -4.56 21.00 3.87
C ALA A 101 -5.95 20.47 3.45
N PRO A 102 -6.14 19.15 3.36
CA PRO A 102 -7.45 18.57 3.08
C PRO A 102 -8.54 19.05 4.05
N GLY A 103 -9.66 19.46 3.45
CA GLY A 103 -10.91 19.82 4.14
C GLY A 103 -11.79 18.61 4.44
N ILE A 104 -12.96 18.87 5.03
CA ILE A 104 -13.96 17.83 5.31
C ILE A 104 -14.45 17.12 4.04
N ALA A 105 -14.41 17.79 2.88
CA ALA A 105 -14.80 17.20 1.60
C ALA A 105 -14.03 15.91 1.28
N ALA A 106 -12.72 15.87 1.49
CA ALA A 106 -11.92 14.67 1.24
C ALA A 106 -12.37 13.47 2.09
N VAL A 107 -12.85 13.73 3.31
CA VAL A 107 -13.38 12.70 4.20
C VAL A 107 -14.77 12.24 3.74
N GLN A 108 -15.61 13.17 3.28
CA GLN A 108 -16.93 12.86 2.75
C GLN A 108 -16.84 12.01 1.48
N GLU A 109 -15.91 12.34 0.60
CA GLU A 109 -15.61 11.57 -0.62
C GLU A 109 -15.14 10.15 -0.27
N ALA A 110 -14.17 10.00 0.64
CA ALA A 110 -13.71 8.68 1.07
C ALA A 110 -14.83 7.84 1.74
N TYR A 111 -15.65 8.49 2.58
CA TYR A 111 -16.80 7.84 3.20
C TYR A 111 -17.83 7.39 2.15
N PHE A 112 -18.14 8.25 1.18
CA PHE A 112 -19.06 7.90 0.11
C PHE A 112 -18.50 6.77 -0.76
N ALA A 113 -17.21 6.80 -1.11
CA ALA A 113 -16.54 5.76 -1.86
C ALA A 113 -16.56 4.40 -1.13
N GLN A 114 -16.45 4.40 0.20
CA GLN A 114 -16.60 3.18 1.00
C GLN A 114 -17.95 2.52 0.74
N GLU A 115 -19.03 3.26 0.91
CA GLU A 115 -20.40 2.75 0.77
C GLU A 115 -20.73 2.40 -0.68
N TYR A 116 -20.31 3.25 -1.63
CA TYR A 116 -20.63 3.07 -3.04
C TYR A 116 -19.95 1.85 -3.66
N HIS A 117 -18.73 1.51 -3.23
CA HIS A 117 -17.93 0.40 -3.78
C HIS A 117 -17.94 -0.86 -2.90
N ASP A 118 -18.82 -0.93 -1.90
CA ASP A 118 -18.92 -2.04 -0.93
C ASP A 118 -17.57 -2.36 -0.26
N CYS A 119 -16.84 -1.32 0.15
CA CYS A 119 -15.61 -1.47 0.91
C CYS A 119 -15.91 -1.51 2.40
N HIS A 120 -15.03 -2.17 3.17
CA HIS A 120 -15.21 -2.34 4.61
C HIS A 120 -14.67 -1.16 5.40
N ARG A 121 -13.72 -0.42 4.83
CA ARG A 121 -12.99 0.69 5.45
C ARG A 121 -12.73 1.79 4.43
N ALA A 122 -12.58 3.02 4.91
CA ALA A 122 -12.12 4.15 4.13
C ALA A 122 -10.89 4.83 4.72
N LEU A 123 -10.06 5.36 3.84
CA LEU A 123 -8.84 6.06 4.15
C LEU A 123 -8.68 7.28 3.23
N VAL A 124 -8.32 8.41 3.81
CA VAL A 124 -7.76 9.55 3.07
C VAL A 124 -6.24 9.50 3.18
N VAL A 125 -5.52 9.50 2.06
CA VAL A 125 -4.07 9.68 2.02
C VAL A 125 -3.76 11.04 1.41
N THR A 126 -2.90 11.84 2.03
CA THR A 126 -2.51 13.14 1.50
C THR A 126 -1.01 13.38 1.56
N SER A 127 -0.48 14.18 0.64
CA SER A 127 0.90 14.67 0.71
C SER A 127 1.09 15.77 1.75
N ALA A 128 0.02 16.41 2.20
CA ALA A 128 0.08 17.49 3.19
C ALA A 128 0.45 16.94 4.58
N PRO A 129 1.28 17.63 5.38
CA PRO A 129 1.67 17.18 6.72
C PRO A 129 0.52 17.28 7.74
N ARG A 130 -0.57 17.99 7.40
CA ARG A 130 -1.72 18.22 8.28
C ARG A 130 -3.01 18.22 7.50
N VAL A 131 -4.11 17.99 8.21
CA VAL A 131 -5.48 18.17 7.74
C VAL A 131 -6.19 19.23 8.58
N THR A 132 -7.29 19.78 8.07
CA THR A 132 -8.10 20.74 8.83
C THR A 132 -8.73 20.09 10.08
N PRO A 133 -9.05 20.86 11.14
CA PRO A 133 -9.78 20.34 12.30
C PRO A 133 -11.14 19.72 11.94
N ALA A 134 -11.83 20.30 10.95
CA ALA A 134 -13.09 19.79 10.43
C ALA A 134 -12.93 18.41 9.77
N ALA A 135 -11.89 18.21 8.95
CA ALA A 135 -11.56 16.91 8.38
C ALA A 135 -11.29 15.87 9.48
N ARG A 136 -10.45 16.20 10.46
CA ARG A 136 -10.13 15.28 11.57
C ARG A 136 -11.38 14.89 12.37
N LYS A 137 -12.22 15.87 12.73
CA LYS A 137 -13.48 15.63 13.47
C LYS A 137 -14.47 14.81 12.64
N GLY A 138 -14.60 15.12 11.34
CA GLY A 138 -15.44 14.36 10.41
C GLY A 138 -14.98 12.91 10.31
N ALA A 139 -13.69 12.69 10.10
CA ALA A 139 -13.08 11.38 9.94
C ALA A 139 -13.33 10.49 11.16
N GLN A 140 -13.09 11.02 12.37
CA GLN A 140 -13.41 10.33 13.62
C GLN A 140 -14.90 10.00 13.73
N LYS A 141 -15.80 10.89 13.29
CA LYS A 141 -17.24 10.70 13.41
C LYS A 141 -17.77 9.59 12.49
N VAL A 142 -17.22 9.45 11.30
CA VAL A 142 -17.68 8.47 10.29
C VAL A 142 -16.79 7.24 10.17
N GLY A 143 -15.71 7.16 10.95
CA GLY A 143 -14.79 6.01 10.94
C GLY A 143 -13.81 5.99 9.77
N VAL A 144 -13.67 7.10 9.04
CA VAL A 144 -12.66 7.26 7.99
C VAL A 144 -11.29 7.50 8.63
N ARG A 145 -10.26 6.81 8.14
CA ARG A 145 -8.88 7.04 8.57
C ARG A 145 -8.23 8.14 7.74
N ILE A 146 -7.17 8.74 8.27
CA ILE A 146 -6.37 9.74 7.54
C ILE A 146 -4.90 9.39 7.71
N TRP A 147 -4.18 9.31 6.60
CA TRP A 147 -2.71 9.39 6.55
C TRP A 147 -2.31 10.73 5.93
N THR A 148 -1.63 11.53 6.72
CA THR A 148 -0.89 12.70 6.26
C THR A 148 0.39 12.28 5.55
N GLY A 149 1.09 13.25 4.97
CA GLY A 149 2.39 13.00 4.36
C GLY A 149 3.42 12.48 5.38
N ASP A 150 3.30 12.88 6.65
CA ASP A 150 4.15 12.39 7.73
C ASP A 150 3.84 10.92 8.05
N ASP A 151 2.55 10.58 8.16
CA ASP A 151 2.11 9.20 8.39
C ASP A 151 2.56 8.27 7.24
N LEU A 152 2.43 8.72 5.99
CA LEU A 152 2.86 7.95 4.82
C LEU A 152 4.38 7.70 4.81
N ARG A 153 5.19 8.72 5.13
CA ARG A 153 6.64 8.57 5.30
C ARG A 153 7.00 7.62 6.42
N GLU A 154 6.29 7.67 7.55
CA GLU A 154 6.48 6.74 8.65
C GLU A 154 6.25 5.30 8.19
N VAL A 155 5.12 5.03 7.52
CA VAL A 155 4.84 3.72 6.90
C VAL A 155 5.98 3.28 5.99
N GLN A 156 6.43 4.14 5.10
CA GLN A 156 7.52 3.81 4.16
C GLN A 156 8.82 3.45 4.90
N ARG A 157 9.17 4.19 5.96
CA ARG A 157 10.37 3.94 6.76
C ARG A 157 10.33 2.60 7.49
N HIS A 158 9.19 2.24 8.06
CA HIS A 158 9.00 0.93 8.70
C HIS A 158 9.14 -0.21 7.68
N LEU A 159 8.64 0.00 6.46
CA LEU A 159 8.78 -0.99 5.38
C LEU A 159 10.21 -1.12 4.85
N LEU A 160 11.01 -0.06 4.89
CA LEU A 160 12.44 -0.11 4.55
C LEU A 160 13.25 -0.85 5.61
N THR A 161 12.95 -0.59 6.88
CA THR A 161 13.69 -1.14 8.04
C THR A 161 13.22 -2.54 8.44
N SER A 162 12.10 -3.00 7.88
CA SER A 162 11.40 -4.24 8.31
C SER A 162 10.97 -4.20 9.78
N ASP A 163 10.79 -3.00 10.32
CA ASP A 163 10.26 -2.78 11.67
C ASP A 163 8.77 -3.11 11.72
N PRO A 164 8.23 -3.45 12.91
CA PRO A 164 6.79 -3.58 13.10
C PRO A 164 6.07 -2.33 12.62
N LEU A 165 4.96 -2.53 11.90
CA LEU A 165 4.19 -1.42 11.35
C LEU A 165 3.63 -0.53 12.47
N PRO A 166 3.62 0.80 12.28
CA PRO A 166 3.11 1.74 13.28
C PRO A 166 1.62 1.51 13.55
N PRO A 167 1.10 1.96 14.70
CA PRO A 167 -0.30 1.78 15.05
C PRO A 167 -1.32 2.35 14.05
N LEU A 168 -0.88 3.33 13.26
CA LEU A 168 -1.63 3.90 12.13
C LEU A 168 -2.03 2.85 11.09
N LEU A 169 -1.27 1.74 11.02
CA LEU A 169 -1.48 0.54 10.20
C LEU A 169 -2.07 -0.64 10.96
N HIS A 170 -2.63 -0.47 12.17
CA HIS A 170 -3.51 -1.48 12.75
C HIS A 170 -4.81 -1.52 11.93
N LEU A 171 -4.73 -2.14 10.75
CA LEU A 171 -5.75 -2.27 9.72
C LEU A 171 -6.69 -3.46 10.01
N SER A 172 -6.60 -4.05 11.20
CA SER A 172 -7.58 -4.96 11.80
C SER A 172 -8.80 -4.17 12.30
#